data_AF-A0A251X9A2-F1
#
_entry.id   AF-A0A251X9A2-F1
#
_cell.length_a   1.000
_cell.length_b   1.000
_cell.length_c   1.000
_cell.angle_alpha   90.00
_cell.angle_beta   90.00
_cell.angle_gamma   90.00
#
_symmetry.space_group_name_H-M   'P 1'
#
loop_
_entity.id
_entity.type
_entity.pdbx_description
1 polymer ?
#
loop_
_entity_poly.entity_id
_entity_poly.type
_entity_poly.pdbx_seq_one_letter_code
_entity_poly.pdbx_strand_id
1 'polypeptide(L)'
;MYTDYNSDIKELDVFGQINLAFKIIEILGQITKNYYGSLDGNVKIDLLEETYNLGLRSLKKIMTVFNEYTGFFEQEISRIIQDKSFSEKERNALSKRLIFEFATLISLGFVTKVANSAASKELSAIYEAVYKKDPNISKQLVNIAIELDFPNGLDTGKIINLASEIRNNHIPSMLLKMLVIRHIYKFHIPYDKRQKICDKLNIGIEKQKKALSSVK
;
A
#
# COMPACT_ATOMS: atom_id res chain seq x y z
N MET A 1 7.33 -39.40 -1.33
CA MET A 1 7.55 -38.59 -2.55
C MET A 1 7.52 -37.14 -2.09
N TYR A 2 8.68 -36.55 -1.80
CA TYR A 2 8.75 -35.12 -1.47
C TYR A 2 8.71 -34.36 -2.79
N THR A 3 7.56 -33.77 -3.11
CA THR A 3 7.45 -32.82 -4.22
C THR A 3 8.42 -31.67 -3.94
N ASP A 4 9.33 -31.38 -4.86
CA ASP A 4 10.23 -30.23 -4.72
C ASP A 4 9.42 -28.95 -4.98
N TYR A 5 8.69 -28.49 -3.95
CA TYR A 5 7.88 -27.29 -4.03
C TYR A 5 8.65 -26.07 -4.57
N ASN A 6 9.97 -26.03 -4.42
CA ASN A 6 10.78 -24.95 -4.98
C ASN A 6 10.92 -25.02 -6.50
N SER A 7 10.88 -26.20 -7.13
CA SER A 7 10.82 -26.31 -8.59
C SER A 7 9.48 -25.81 -9.12
N ASP A 8 8.38 -26.24 -8.49
CA ASP A 8 7.03 -25.90 -8.93
C ASP A 8 6.76 -24.38 -8.80
N ILE A 9 7.27 -23.74 -7.76
CA ILE A 9 7.18 -22.27 -7.59
C ILE A 9 7.99 -21.52 -8.65
N LYS A 10 9.13 -22.06 -9.08
CA LYS A 10 9.97 -21.44 -10.12
C LYS A 10 9.34 -21.50 -11.50
N GLU A 11 8.48 -22.49 -11.76
CA GLU A 11 7.73 -22.61 -13.01
C GLU A 11 6.59 -21.59 -13.13
N LEU A 12 6.14 -21.00 -12.01
CA LEU A 12 5.13 -19.94 -12.03
C LEU A 12 5.71 -18.64 -12.59
N ASP A 13 4.92 -17.98 -13.44
CA ASP A 13 5.19 -16.60 -13.84
C ASP A 13 5.10 -15.63 -12.65
N VAL A 14 5.45 -14.35 -12.88
CA VAL A 14 5.45 -13.34 -11.80
C VAL A 14 4.08 -13.20 -11.13
N PHE A 15 2.98 -13.31 -11.88
CA PHE A 15 1.63 -13.18 -11.35
C PHE A 15 1.21 -14.41 -10.54
N GLY A 16 1.59 -15.61 -10.98
CA GLY A 16 1.40 -16.86 -10.23
C GLY A 16 2.13 -16.83 -8.90
N GLN A 17 3.37 -16.36 -8.87
CA GLN A 17 4.14 -16.22 -7.64
C GLN A 17 3.55 -15.18 -6.68
N ILE A 18 3.06 -14.05 -7.20
CA ILE A 18 2.37 -13.03 -6.39
C ILE A 18 1.06 -13.57 -5.81
N ASN A 19 0.28 -14.30 -6.61
CA ASN A 19 -0.97 -14.91 -6.15
C ASN A 19 -0.71 -15.94 -5.02
N LEU A 20 0.31 -16.77 -5.18
CA LEU A 20 0.73 -17.69 -4.12
C LEU A 20 1.14 -16.93 -2.86
N ALA A 21 1.97 -15.88 -2.99
CA ALA A 21 2.38 -15.05 -1.86
C ALA A 21 1.18 -14.42 -1.15
N PHE A 22 0.17 -13.95 -1.89
CA PHE A 22 -1.06 -13.39 -1.32
C PHE A 22 -1.86 -14.40 -0.53
N LYS A 23 -1.97 -15.66 -1.00
CA LYS A 23 -2.63 -16.73 -0.25
C LYS A 23 -1.87 -17.05 1.04
N ILE A 24 -0.53 -17.10 0.99
CA ILE A 24 0.29 -17.33 2.19
C ILE A 24 0.12 -16.19 3.19
N ILE A 25 0.15 -14.93 2.73
CA ILE A 25 -0.09 -13.74 3.56
C ILE A 25 -1.45 -13.80 4.27
N GLU A 26 -2.50 -14.25 3.57
CA GLU A 26 -3.82 -14.46 4.19
C GLU A 26 -3.78 -15.56 5.25
N ILE A 27 -3.17 -16.70 4.96
CA ILE A 27 -3.05 -17.81 5.91
C ILE A 27 -2.29 -17.38 7.17
N LEU A 28 -1.12 -16.76 7.03
CA LEU A 28 -0.32 -16.28 8.16
C LEU A 28 -1.08 -15.23 9.00
N GLY A 29 -1.76 -14.30 8.33
CA GLY A 29 -2.61 -13.32 9.00
C GLY A 29 -3.76 -13.97 9.78
N GLN A 30 -4.44 -14.94 9.19
CA GLN A 30 -5.54 -15.67 9.86
C GLN A 30 -5.05 -16.52 11.03
N ILE A 31 -3.93 -17.21 10.90
CA ILE A 31 -3.32 -17.96 12.00
C ILE A 31 -3.01 -17.00 13.16
N THR A 32 -2.36 -15.88 12.87
CA THR A 32 -1.98 -14.94 13.92
C THR A 32 -3.19 -14.34 14.63
N LYS A 33 -4.26 -14.01 13.89
CA LYS A 33 -5.50 -13.45 14.44
C LYS A 33 -6.31 -14.48 15.25
N ASN A 34 -6.51 -15.67 14.71
CA ASN A 34 -7.39 -16.67 15.33
C ASN A 34 -6.75 -17.32 16.56
N TYR A 35 -5.42 -17.38 16.61
CA TYR A 35 -4.67 -17.99 17.71
C TYR A 35 -3.93 -16.95 18.57
N TYR A 36 -4.29 -15.66 18.51
CA TYR A 36 -3.55 -14.59 19.17
C TYR A 36 -3.37 -14.80 20.69
N GLY A 37 -4.37 -15.41 21.35
CA GLY A 37 -4.37 -15.68 22.78
C GLY A 37 -3.60 -16.92 23.20
N SER A 38 -3.36 -17.86 22.27
CA SER A 38 -2.62 -19.10 22.52
C SER A 38 -1.18 -19.05 22.00
N LEU A 39 -0.88 -18.17 21.04
CA LEU A 39 0.46 -17.99 20.49
C LEU A 39 1.34 -17.17 21.44
N ASP A 40 2.58 -17.63 21.62
CA ASP A 40 3.64 -16.89 22.30
C ASP A 40 3.87 -15.51 21.64
N GLY A 41 4.30 -14.54 22.44
CA GLY A 41 4.58 -13.18 21.99
C GLY A 41 5.56 -13.11 20.82
N ASN A 42 6.67 -13.86 20.89
CA ASN A 42 7.69 -13.86 19.85
C ASN A 42 7.18 -14.55 18.58
N VAL A 43 6.43 -15.65 18.73
CA VAL A 43 5.81 -16.35 17.59
C VAL A 43 4.86 -15.43 16.82
N LYS A 44 4.08 -14.59 17.53
CA LYS A 44 3.22 -13.57 16.88
C LYS A 44 4.02 -12.53 16.12
N ILE A 45 5.13 -12.07 16.68
CA ILE A 45 6.03 -11.11 16.03
C ILE A 45 6.59 -11.72 14.75
N ASP A 46 7.11 -12.95 14.81
CA ASP A 46 7.73 -13.61 13.66
C ASP A 46 6.71 -13.90 12.55
N LEU A 47 5.50 -14.34 12.88
CA LEU A 47 4.44 -14.57 11.88
C LEU A 47 4.04 -13.28 11.17
N LEU A 48 3.85 -12.17 11.89
CA LEU A 48 3.53 -10.88 11.29
C LEU A 48 4.70 -10.31 10.50
N GLU A 49 5.92 -10.47 10.99
CA GLU A 49 7.11 -10.06 10.26
C GLU A 49 7.22 -10.80 8.93
N GLU A 50 7.03 -12.12 8.89
CA GLU A 50 7.04 -12.88 7.63
C GLU A 50 5.88 -12.48 6.71
N THR A 51 4.72 -12.14 7.29
CA THR A 51 3.58 -11.63 6.53
C THR A 51 3.93 -10.31 5.85
N TYR A 52 4.61 -9.40 6.56
CA TYR A 52 5.04 -8.10 6.03
C TYR A 52 6.13 -8.29 4.99
N ASN A 53 7.17 -9.06 5.32
CA ASN A 53 8.32 -9.29 4.47
C ASN A 53 7.93 -9.99 3.17
N LEU A 54 7.02 -10.98 3.21
CA LEU A 54 6.53 -11.63 2.01
C LEU A 54 5.79 -10.63 1.11
N GLY A 55 4.85 -9.85 1.64
CA GLY A 55 4.11 -8.86 0.86
C GLY A 55 4.99 -7.77 0.26
N LEU A 56 5.95 -7.26 1.03
CA LEU A 56 6.89 -6.23 0.57
C LEU A 56 7.90 -6.77 -0.44
N ARG A 57 8.36 -8.02 -0.30
CA ARG A 57 9.19 -8.69 -1.31
C ARG A 57 8.42 -8.89 -2.62
N SER A 58 7.17 -9.32 -2.55
CA SER A 58 6.32 -9.45 -3.73
C SER A 58 6.04 -8.09 -4.39
N LEU A 59 5.84 -7.03 -3.61
CA LEU A 59 5.74 -5.66 -4.12
C LEU A 59 7.02 -5.24 -4.84
N LYS A 60 8.20 -5.46 -4.24
CA LYS A 60 9.48 -5.19 -4.89
C LYS A 60 9.60 -5.93 -6.22
N LYS A 61 9.22 -7.21 -6.26
CA LYS A 61 9.28 -8.03 -7.47
C LYS A 61 8.39 -7.48 -8.59
N ILE A 62 7.12 -7.15 -8.31
CA ILE A 62 6.24 -6.59 -9.35
C ILE A 62 6.68 -5.19 -9.77
N MET A 63 7.24 -4.39 -8.86
CA MET A 63 7.76 -3.06 -9.18
C MET A 63 9.01 -3.14 -10.07
N THR A 64 9.87 -4.15 -9.89
CA THR A 64 10.99 -4.42 -10.81
C THR A 64 10.47 -4.70 -12.22
N VAL A 65 9.50 -5.61 -12.35
CA VAL A 65 8.87 -5.91 -13.66
C VAL A 65 8.22 -4.67 -14.25
N PHE A 66 7.43 -3.93 -13.46
CA PHE A 66 6.79 -2.69 -13.91
C PHE A 66 7.81 -1.66 -14.44
N ASN A 67 8.96 -1.53 -13.77
CA ASN A 67 10.03 -0.63 -14.18
C ASN A 67 10.68 -1.07 -15.50
N GLU A 68 10.86 -2.38 -15.73
CA GLU A 68 11.38 -2.93 -17.00
C GLU A 68 10.47 -2.60 -18.19
N TYR A 69 9.15 -2.59 -17.99
CA TYR A 69 8.17 -2.27 -19.03
C TYR A 69 7.80 -0.78 -19.12
N THR A 70 8.43 0.10 -18.32
CA THR A 70 8.06 1.53 -18.28
C THR A 70 8.21 2.21 -19.64
N GLY A 71 9.29 1.94 -20.39
CA GLY A 71 9.46 2.50 -21.73
C GLY A 71 8.40 2.04 -22.75
N PHE A 72 7.91 0.80 -22.60
CA PHE A 72 6.80 0.29 -23.42
C PHE A 72 5.49 1.01 -23.08
N PHE A 73 5.20 1.23 -21.79
CA PHE A 73 4.04 2.03 -21.38
C PHE A 73 4.11 3.46 -21.91
N GLU A 74 5.29 4.08 -21.92
CA GLU A 74 5.45 5.43 -22.48
C GLU A 74 5.07 5.50 -23.96
N GLN A 75 5.49 4.50 -24.74
CA GLN A 75 5.18 4.39 -26.17
C GLN A 75 3.70 4.13 -26.41
N GLU A 76 3.10 3.16 -25.71
CA GLU A 76 1.69 2.82 -25.90
C GLU A 76 0.75 3.95 -25.45
N ILE A 77 1.05 4.63 -24.34
CA ILE A 77 0.31 5.82 -23.92
C ILE A 77 0.40 6.91 -25.00
N SER A 78 1.60 7.16 -25.56
CA SER A 78 1.78 8.14 -26.63
C SER A 78 0.99 7.78 -27.90
N ARG A 79 0.85 6.49 -28.19
CA ARG A 79 0.05 5.97 -29.31
C ARG A 79 -1.46 6.17 -29.07
N ILE A 80 -1.95 5.87 -27.87
CA ILE A 80 -3.37 6.05 -27.51
C ILE A 80 -3.76 7.55 -27.59
N ILE A 81 -2.85 8.45 -27.20
CA ILE A 81 -3.06 9.91 -27.21
C ILE A 81 -2.62 10.54 -28.56
N GLN A 82 -2.53 9.76 -29.65
CA GLN A 82 -2.29 10.31 -31.00
C GLN A 82 -3.42 11.22 -31.52
N ASP A 83 -4.46 11.47 -30.73
CA ASP A 83 -5.45 12.48 -31.05
C ASP A 83 -4.81 13.88 -31.09
N LYS A 84 -5.16 14.68 -32.11
CA LYS A 84 -4.41 15.87 -32.57
C LYS A 84 -4.42 17.06 -31.58
N SER A 85 -5.06 16.91 -30.43
CA SER A 85 -5.28 17.96 -29.43
C SER A 85 -4.14 18.15 -28.44
N PHE A 86 -3.22 17.19 -28.31
CA PHE A 86 -2.11 17.27 -27.35
C PHE A 86 -0.77 17.55 -28.04
N SER A 87 -0.01 18.48 -27.47
CA SER A 87 1.42 18.66 -27.77
C SER A 87 2.25 17.48 -27.27
N GLU A 88 3.45 17.32 -27.82
CA GLU A 88 4.39 16.28 -27.37
C GLU A 88 4.76 16.42 -25.89
N LYS A 89 4.91 17.66 -25.41
CA LYS A 89 5.17 17.95 -23.99
C LYS A 89 4.02 17.47 -23.09
N GLU A 90 2.78 17.67 -23.51
CA GLU A 90 1.60 17.23 -22.76
C GLU A 90 1.48 15.71 -22.75
N ARG A 91 1.75 15.04 -23.89
CA ARG A 91 1.78 13.57 -23.97
C ARG A 91 2.81 12.98 -23.00
N ASN A 92 4.03 13.51 -23.00
CA ASN A 92 5.11 13.05 -22.11
C ASN A 92 4.76 13.27 -20.64
N ALA A 93 4.18 14.43 -20.30
CA ALA A 93 3.75 14.72 -18.93
C ALA A 93 2.62 13.78 -18.47
N LEU A 94 1.63 13.52 -19.32
CA LEU A 94 0.53 12.61 -19.03
C LEU A 94 1.03 11.18 -18.87
N SER A 95 1.93 10.72 -19.73
CA SER A 95 2.51 9.38 -19.63
C SER A 95 3.23 9.14 -18.32
N LYS A 96 4.17 10.03 -17.94
CA LYS A 96 4.88 9.96 -16.66
C LYS A 96 3.93 9.98 -15.47
N ARG A 97 2.87 10.78 -15.56
CA ARG A 97 1.83 10.85 -14.53
C ARG A 97 1.09 9.51 -14.39
N LEU A 98 0.66 8.90 -15.49
CA LEU A 98 -0.03 7.61 -15.47
C LEU A 98 0.85 6.50 -14.92
N ILE A 99 2.12 6.45 -15.33
CA ILE A 99 3.11 5.49 -14.80
C ILE A 99 3.24 5.65 -13.29
N PHE A 100 3.37 6.87 -12.81
CA PHE A 100 3.42 7.18 -11.39
C PHE A 100 2.13 6.76 -10.65
N GLU A 101 0.97 7.05 -11.22
CA GLU A 101 -0.33 6.66 -10.66
C GLU A 101 -0.47 5.12 -10.59
N PHE A 102 -0.07 4.38 -11.62
CA PHE A 102 -0.06 2.93 -11.62
C PHE A 102 0.90 2.33 -10.59
N ALA A 103 2.14 2.82 -10.52
CA ALA A 103 3.10 2.41 -9.50
C ALA A 103 2.55 2.63 -8.08
N THR A 104 1.87 3.75 -7.87
CA THR A 104 1.23 4.07 -6.59
C THR A 104 0.05 3.13 -6.30
N LEU A 105 -0.79 2.81 -7.29
CA LEU A 105 -1.91 1.89 -7.14
C LEU A 105 -1.44 0.46 -6.84
N ILE A 106 -0.38 -0.01 -7.51
CA ILE A 106 0.27 -1.29 -7.20
C ILE A 106 0.73 -1.28 -5.74
N SER A 107 1.47 -0.24 -5.34
CA SER A 107 1.96 -0.10 -3.96
C SER A 107 0.82 -0.11 -2.93
N LEU A 108 -0.28 0.60 -3.22
CA LEU A 108 -1.48 0.61 -2.38
C LEU A 108 -2.11 -0.78 -2.28
N GLY A 109 -2.23 -1.51 -3.38
CA GLY A 109 -2.79 -2.86 -3.42
C GLY A 109 -2.02 -3.81 -2.51
N PHE A 110 -0.69 -3.82 -2.61
CA PHE A 110 0.16 -4.68 -1.78
C PHE A 110 0.15 -4.27 -0.30
N VAL A 111 0.32 -2.98 0.01
CA VAL A 111 0.31 -2.51 1.40
C VAL A 111 -1.03 -2.79 2.08
N THR A 112 -2.15 -2.54 1.39
CA THR A 112 -3.47 -2.84 1.94
C THR A 112 -3.76 -4.34 2.00
N LYS A 113 -3.22 -5.15 1.08
CA LYS A 113 -3.32 -6.62 1.18
C LYS A 113 -2.67 -7.15 2.44
N VAL A 114 -1.43 -6.72 2.73
CA VAL A 114 -0.72 -7.09 3.96
C VAL A 114 -1.47 -6.58 5.19
N ALA A 115 -1.87 -5.30 5.18
CA ALA A 115 -2.58 -4.69 6.28
C ALA A 115 -3.89 -5.42 6.61
N ASN A 116 -4.74 -5.68 5.61
CA ASN A 116 -6.03 -6.35 5.81
C ASN A 116 -5.87 -7.80 6.32
N SER A 117 -4.82 -8.50 5.88
CA SER A 117 -4.52 -9.83 6.39
C SER A 117 -4.11 -9.79 7.87
N ALA A 118 -3.29 -8.80 8.25
CA ALA A 118 -2.73 -8.66 9.60
C ALA A 118 -3.64 -7.93 10.61
N ALA A 119 -4.59 -7.11 10.15
CA ALA A 119 -5.35 -6.19 10.99
C ALA A 119 -6.23 -6.92 12.04
N SER A 120 -5.97 -6.60 13.31
CA SER A 120 -6.71 -7.04 14.49
C SER A 120 -6.39 -6.09 15.65
N LYS A 121 -7.39 -5.74 16.46
CA LYS A 121 -7.20 -4.82 17.59
C LYS A 121 -6.32 -5.45 18.67
N GLU A 122 -6.44 -6.75 18.81
CA GLU A 122 -5.74 -7.61 19.77
C GLU A 122 -4.22 -7.66 19.49
N LEU A 123 -3.79 -7.35 18.26
CA LEU A 123 -2.39 -7.37 17.83
C LEU A 123 -1.73 -5.98 17.82
N SER A 124 -2.42 -4.92 18.29
CA SER A 124 -1.92 -3.54 18.26
C SER A 124 -0.52 -3.36 18.84
N ALA A 125 -0.23 -4.00 19.99
CA ALA A 125 1.09 -3.96 20.62
C ALA A 125 2.19 -4.69 19.83
N ILE A 126 1.80 -5.66 18.99
CA ILE A 126 2.73 -6.48 18.20
C ILE A 126 3.21 -5.73 16.96
N TYR A 127 2.39 -4.88 16.33
CA TYR A 127 2.78 -4.12 15.14
C TYR A 127 3.99 -3.21 15.38
N GLU A 128 4.04 -2.57 16.54
CA GLU A 128 5.18 -1.74 16.94
C GLU A 128 6.44 -2.59 17.19
N ALA A 129 6.30 -3.80 17.73
CA ALA A 129 7.43 -4.71 17.91
C ALA A 129 8.01 -5.20 16.57
N VAL A 130 7.14 -5.53 15.61
CA VAL A 130 7.53 -5.91 14.24
C VAL A 130 8.29 -4.77 13.55
N TYR A 131 7.80 -3.53 13.67
CA TYR A 131 8.50 -2.36 13.11
C TYR A 131 9.86 -2.13 13.77
N LYS A 132 9.96 -2.22 15.09
CA LYS A 132 11.21 -1.98 15.82
C LYS A 132 12.33 -2.98 15.49
N LYS A 133 12.00 -4.20 15.07
CA LYS A 133 12.97 -5.25 14.72
C LYS A 133 13.78 -4.89 13.46
N ASP A 134 13.13 -4.25 12.49
CA ASP A 134 13.76 -3.77 11.25
C ASP A 134 13.00 -2.52 10.75
N PRO A 135 13.32 -1.33 11.29
CA PRO A 135 12.59 -0.11 10.99
C PRO A 135 12.81 0.35 9.55
N ASN A 136 11.71 0.45 8.79
CA ASN A 136 11.74 1.04 7.44
C ASN A 136 10.37 1.64 7.06
N ILE A 137 10.41 2.55 6.07
CA ILE A 137 9.23 3.27 5.57
C ILE A 137 8.11 2.32 5.14
N SER A 138 8.44 1.21 4.49
CA SER A 138 7.46 0.26 3.97
C SER A 138 6.68 -0.41 5.10
N LYS A 139 7.37 -0.87 6.16
CA LYS A 139 6.72 -1.45 7.36
C LYS A 139 5.91 -0.40 8.12
N GLN A 140 6.39 0.84 8.20
CA GLN A 140 5.63 1.93 8.82
C GLN A 140 4.34 2.27 8.05
N LEU A 141 4.37 2.24 6.72
CA LEU A 141 3.18 2.39 5.88
C LEU A 141 2.19 1.24 6.06
N VAL A 142 2.67 0.00 6.24
CA VAL A 142 1.80 -1.14 6.59
C VAL A 142 1.15 -0.93 7.95
N ASN A 143 1.91 -0.52 8.98
CA ASN A 143 1.36 -0.23 10.30
C ASN A 143 0.29 0.86 10.26
N ILE A 144 0.56 1.98 9.57
CA ILE A 144 -0.43 3.05 9.39
C ILE A 144 -1.66 2.53 8.62
N ALA A 145 -1.48 1.71 7.59
CA ALA A 145 -2.59 1.12 6.86
C ALA A 145 -3.46 0.22 7.74
N ILE A 146 -2.86 -0.54 8.67
CA ILE A 146 -3.58 -1.35 9.65
C ILE A 146 -4.34 -0.46 10.63
N GLU A 147 -3.69 0.53 11.23
CA GLU A 147 -4.31 1.46 12.17
C GLU A 147 -5.52 2.13 11.52
N LEU A 148 -5.36 2.64 10.29
CA LEU A 148 -6.41 3.29 9.53
C LEU A 148 -7.57 2.37 9.11
N ASP A 149 -7.49 1.06 9.34
CA ASP A 149 -8.65 0.18 9.12
C ASP A 149 -9.69 0.24 10.27
N PHE A 150 -9.33 0.84 11.40
CA PHE A 150 -10.18 1.01 12.58
C PHE A 150 -10.70 2.45 12.75
N PRO A 151 -11.94 2.66 13.26
CA PRO A 151 -12.53 4.01 13.39
C PRO A 151 -11.68 5.06 14.12
N ASN A 152 -10.93 4.65 15.14
CA ASN A 152 -10.12 5.53 15.97
C ASN A 152 -8.62 5.48 15.64
N GLY A 153 -8.23 4.83 14.53
CA GLY A 153 -6.83 4.60 14.21
C GLY A 153 -6.12 5.74 13.49
N LEU A 154 -6.79 6.86 13.19
CA LEU A 154 -6.12 8.04 12.66
C LEU A 154 -5.33 8.74 13.77
N ASP A 155 -4.04 8.44 13.86
CA ASP A 155 -3.07 9.20 14.66
C ASP A 155 -2.45 10.32 13.82
N THR A 156 -2.92 11.55 14.04
CA THR A 156 -2.45 12.73 13.31
C THR A 156 -0.96 12.98 13.50
N GLY A 157 -0.40 12.69 14.67
CA GLY A 157 1.02 12.89 14.97
C GLY A 157 1.89 11.93 14.16
N LYS A 158 1.59 10.62 14.23
CA LYS A 158 2.32 9.59 13.47
C LYS A 158 2.29 9.86 11.96
N ILE A 159 1.12 10.22 11.43
CA ILE A 159 0.95 10.45 9.98
C ILE A 159 1.72 11.69 9.51
N ILE A 160 1.67 12.80 10.26
CA ILE A 160 2.41 14.02 9.90
C ILE A 160 3.93 13.81 9.98
N ASN A 161 4.39 13.06 10.99
CA ASN A 161 5.80 12.73 11.13
C ASN A 161 6.29 11.92 9.92
N LEU A 162 5.57 10.85 9.56
CA LEU A 162 5.92 10.07 8.38
C LEU A 162 5.86 10.92 7.10
N ALA A 163 4.83 11.74 6.92
CA ALA A 163 4.70 12.62 5.75
C ALA A 163 5.91 13.56 5.60
N SER A 164 6.47 14.03 6.71
CA SER A 164 7.65 14.91 6.72
C SER A 164 8.94 14.18 6.35
N GLU A 165 9.06 12.91 6.76
CA GLU A 165 10.18 12.01 6.45
C GLU A 165 10.17 11.61 4.96
N ILE A 166 9.01 11.26 4.41
CA ILE A 166 8.88 10.78 3.03
C ILE A 166 8.62 11.89 2.00
N ARG A 167 8.69 13.17 2.37
CA ARG A 167 8.28 14.30 1.51
C ARG A 167 8.96 14.34 0.14
N ASN A 168 10.19 13.81 0.05
CA ASN A 168 10.97 13.75 -1.18
C ASN A 168 10.75 12.44 -1.96
N ASN A 169 9.98 11.50 -1.41
CA ASN A 169 9.65 10.23 -2.05
C ASN A 169 8.19 10.24 -2.48
N HIS A 170 7.97 10.40 -3.79
CA HIS A 170 6.65 10.67 -4.34
C HIS A 170 5.66 9.50 -4.16
N ILE A 171 6.09 8.26 -4.38
CA ILE A 171 5.19 7.08 -4.30
C ILE A 171 4.70 6.88 -2.85
N PRO A 172 5.56 6.74 -1.82
CA PRO A 172 5.16 6.69 -0.43
C PRO A 172 4.31 7.90 -0.01
N SER A 173 4.67 9.10 -0.44
CA SER A 173 3.91 10.32 -0.13
C SER A 173 2.47 10.23 -0.66
N MET A 174 2.30 9.81 -1.91
CA MET A 174 0.97 9.68 -2.50
C MET A 174 0.20 8.51 -1.88
N LEU A 175 0.87 7.38 -1.62
CA LEU A 175 0.30 6.23 -0.92
C LEU A 175 -0.24 6.61 0.46
N LEU A 176 0.52 7.35 1.27
CA LEU A 176 0.08 7.84 2.57
C LEU A 176 -1.19 8.70 2.45
N LYS A 177 -1.23 9.62 1.47
CA LYS A 177 -2.44 10.42 1.20
C LYS A 177 -3.64 9.54 0.85
N MET A 178 -3.45 8.54 0.00
CA MET A 178 -4.52 7.62 -0.40
C MET A 178 -5.07 6.82 0.79
N LEU A 179 -4.20 6.34 1.68
CA LEU A 179 -4.61 5.64 2.91
C LEU A 179 -5.45 6.57 3.81
N VAL A 180 -4.99 7.80 4.02
CA VAL A 180 -5.72 8.81 4.82
C VAL A 180 -7.07 9.17 4.20
N ILE A 181 -7.12 9.40 2.88
CA ILE A 181 -8.38 9.70 2.17
C ILE A 181 -9.37 8.55 2.32
N ARG A 182 -8.92 7.29 2.13
CA ARG A 182 -9.77 6.11 2.30
C ARG A 182 -10.35 6.02 3.71
N HIS A 183 -9.55 6.29 4.73
CA HIS A 183 -10.01 6.30 6.12
C HIS A 183 -11.05 7.40 6.38
N ILE A 184 -10.78 8.64 5.95
CA ILE A 184 -11.70 9.78 6.11
C ILE A 184 -13.03 9.51 5.42
N TYR A 185 -13.02 8.79 4.29
CA TYR A 185 -14.23 8.37 3.60
C TYR A 185 -14.98 7.25 4.34
N LYS A 186 -14.25 6.30 4.93
CA LYS A 186 -14.82 5.12 5.61
C LYS A 186 -15.41 5.45 7.00
N PHE A 187 -14.80 6.40 7.72
CA PHE A 187 -15.13 6.68 9.12
C PHE A 187 -15.47 8.15 9.35
N HIS A 188 -16.33 8.39 10.35
CA HIS A 188 -16.58 9.75 10.80
C HIS A 188 -15.35 10.31 11.52
N ILE A 189 -14.83 11.44 11.01
CA ILE A 189 -13.70 12.17 11.61
C ILE A 189 -14.15 13.58 11.95
N PRO A 190 -13.93 14.04 13.20
CA PRO A 190 -14.18 15.43 13.59
C PRO A 190 -13.59 16.43 12.60
N TYR A 191 -14.34 17.50 12.32
CA TYR A 191 -14.00 18.46 11.27
C TYR A 191 -12.61 19.08 11.45
N ASP A 192 -12.28 19.47 12.68
CA ASP A 192 -10.98 20.02 13.08
C ASP A 192 -9.82 19.06 12.79
N LYS A 193 -9.98 17.78 13.19
CA LYS A 193 -8.98 16.74 12.96
C LYS A 193 -8.81 16.45 11.47
N ARG A 194 -9.93 16.37 10.73
CA ARG A 194 -9.93 16.16 9.26
C ARG A 194 -9.28 17.33 8.51
N GLN A 195 -9.62 18.56 8.89
CA GLN A 195 -9.06 19.76 8.28
C GLN A 195 -7.53 19.81 8.50
N LYS A 196 -7.10 19.64 9.75
CA LYS A 196 -5.67 19.62 10.13
C LYS A 196 -4.85 18.60 9.33
N ILE A 197 -5.34 17.37 9.21
CA ILE A 197 -4.60 16.32 8.49
C ILE A 197 -4.59 16.59 6.98
N CYS A 198 -5.72 17.00 6.39
CA CYS A 198 -5.78 17.32 4.96
C CYS A 198 -4.84 18.48 4.59
N ASP A 199 -4.79 19.54 5.40
CA ASP A 199 -3.91 20.68 5.16
C ASP A 199 -2.44 20.28 5.22
N LYS A 200 -2.05 19.51 6.24
CA LYS A 200 -0.66 19.04 6.39
C LYS A 200 -0.22 18.08 5.30
N LEU A 201 -1.13 17.31 4.73
CA LEU A 201 -0.84 16.38 3.63
C LEU A 201 -1.07 17.00 2.25
N ASN A 202 -1.45 18.29 2.16
CA ASN A 202 -1.83 18.94 0.92
C ASN A 202 -2.90 18.13 0.15
N ILE A 203 -3.93 17.66 0.86
CA ILE A 203 -5.09 16.99 0.29
C ILE A 203 -6.16 18.07 0.03
N GLY A 204 -6.41 18.37 -1.23
CA GLY A 204 -7.43 19.37 -1.61
C GLY A 204 -8.84 18.90 -1.23
N ILE A 205 -9.40 19.46 -0.17
CA ILE A 205 -10.75 19.15 0.34
C ILE A 205 -11.84 19.49 -0.70
N GLU A 206 -11.59 20.49 -1.57
CA GLU A 206 -12.51 20.93 -2.62
C GLU A 206 -12.75 19.93 -3.76
N LYS A 207 -11.81 19.01 -4.04
CA LYS A 207 -11.95 18.05 -5.15
C LYS A 207 -12.84 16.84 -4.84
N GLN A 208 -13.22 16.63 -3.58
CA GLN A 208 -14.08 15.52 -3.19
C GLN A 208 -15.54 15.69 -3.66
N LYS A 209 -16.05 16.92 -3.76
CA LYS A 209 -17.41 17.18 -4.29
C LYS A 209 -17.53 16.92 -5.80
N LYS A 210 -16.47 17.18 -6.58
CA LYS A 210 -16.49 17.04 -8.06
C LYS A 210 -16.27 15.61 -8.56
N ALA A 211 -15.46 14.81 -7.87
CA ALA A 211 -15.23 13.40 -8.26
C ALA A 211 -16.49 12.51 -8.07
N LEU A 212 -17.43 12.95 -7.21
CA LEU A 212 -18.65 12.22 -6.88
C LEU A 212 -19.91 12.74 -7.61
N SER A 213 -19.85 13.87 -8.31
CA SER A 213 -20.92 14.32 -9.20
C SER A 213 -20.84 13.73 -10.60
N SER A 214 -19.74 13.05 -10.93
CA SER A 214 -19.49 12.41 -12.24
C SER A 214 -19.73 10.90 -12.25
N VAL A 215 -20.32 10.34 -11.18
CA VAL A 215 -20.72 8.92 -11.07
C VAL A 215 -22.21 8.81 -10.72
N LYS A 216 -23.04 9.71 -11.26
CA LYS A 216 -24.49 9.55 -11.30
C LYS A 216 -24.95 9.45 -12.74
#